data_AF-A0A9E5IMR5-F1
#
_entry.id   AF-A0A9E5IMR5-F1
#
_cell.length_a   1.000
_cell.length_b   1.000
_cell.length_c   1.000
_cell.angle_alpha   90.00
_cell.angle_beta   90.00
_cell.angle_gamma   90.00
#
_symmetry.space_group_name_H-M   'P 1'
#
loop_
_entity.id
_entity.type
_entity.pdbx_description
1 polymer ?
#
loop_
_entity_poly.entity_id
_entity_poly.type
_entity_poly.pdbx_seq_one_letter_code
_entity_poly.pdbx_strand_id
1 'polypeptide(L)'
;MSRTVERPARPYLGQMELDDVMRMNTELLAELWILRDRVTVLEHMLEEKKIVDRKALADFVPQGELAQELERERNALVTRVAGAPHAKTYDFETLAKQADIG
;
A
#
# COMPACT_ATOMS: atom_id res chain seq x y z
N MET A 1 40.47 -17.77 14.53
CA MET A 1 39.97 -18.06 13.17
C MET A 1 38.48 -18.39 13.28
N SER A 2 37.61 -17.49 12.83
CA SER A 2 36.16 -17.69 12.93
C SER A 2 35.68 -18.51 11.75
N ARG A 3 35.17 -19.71 12.02
CA ARG A 3 34.60 -20.61 11.01
C ARG A 3 33.23 -20.07 10.60
N THR A 4 33.12 -19.51 9.41
CA THR A 4 31.84 -19.18 8.78
C THR A 4 31.40 -20.33 7.87
N VAL A 5 30.11 -20.65 7.92
CA VAL A 5 29.47 -21.64 7.04
C VAL A 5 28.52 -20.89 6.10
N GLU A 6 28.56 -21.23 4.82
CA GLU A 6 27.65 -20.66 3.82
C GLU A 6 26.19 -21.00 4.14
N ARG A 7 25.32 -20.01 3.97
CA ARG A 7 23.88 -20.19 4.15
C ARG A 7 23.36 -21.14 3.06
N PRO A 8 22.62 -22.21 3.41
CA PRO A 8 22.11 -23.15 2.41
C PRO A 8 21.16 -22.43 1.45
N ALA A 9 21.36 -22.66 0.15
CA ALA A 9 20.52 -22.12 -0.90
C ALA A 9 19.08 -22.61 -0.72
N ARG A 10 18.12 -21.68 -0.69
CA ARG A 10 16.70 -22.00 -0.56
C ARG A 10 16.11 -22.27 -1.96
N PRO A 11 15.66 -23.49 -2.28
CA PRO A 11 15.27 -23.88 -3.65
C PRO A 11 14.11 -23.09 -4.24
N TYR A 12 13.29 -22.44 -3.42
CA TYR A 12 12.14 -21.64 -3.87
C TYR A 12 12.51 -20.23 -4.35
N LEU A 13 13.76 -19.77 -4.14
CA LEU A 13 14.20 -18.46 -4.62
C LEU A 13 14.71 -18.48 -6.07
N GLY A 14 14.85 -19.66 -6.69
CA GLY A 14 15.45 -19.79 -8.03
C GLY A 14 14.47 -19.73 -9.21
N GLN A 15 13.16 -19.89 -8.98
CA GLN A 15 12.14 -20.04 -10.02
C GLN A 15 10.81 -19.29 -9.74
N MET A 16 10.69 -18.56 -8.62
CA MET A 16 9.48 -17.82 -8.20
C MET A 16 9.31 -16.40 -8.79
N GLU A 17 10.12 -15.97 -9.77
CA GLU A 17 10.30 -14.51 -9.90
C GLU A 17 9.22 -13.75 -10.71
N LEU A 18 8.48 -14.38 -11.64
CA LEU A 18 7.51 -13.66 -12.47
C LEU A 18 6.04 -13.97 -12.13
N ASP A 19 5.69 -15.25 -12.01
CA ASP A 19 4.30 -15.66 -11.75
C ASP A 19 3.82 -15.20 -10.36
N ASP A 20 4.69 -15.21 -9.36
CA ASP A 20 4.35 -14.72 -8.03
C ASP A 20 4.20 -13.20 -7.97
N VAL A 21 5.02 -12.47 -8.73
CA VAL A 21 4.87 -11.01 -8.87
C VAL A 21 3.56 -10.68 -9.59
N MET A 22 3.23 -11.42 -10.65
CA MET A 22 1.96 -11.26 -11.37
C MET A 22 0.76 -11.57 -10.49
N ARG A 23 0.83 -12.64 -9.68
CA ARG A 23 -0.21 -12.99 -8.70
C ARG A 23 -0.39 -11.88 -7.66
N MET A 24 0.71 -11.43 -7.04
CA MET A 24 0.67 -10.34 -6.05
C MET A 24 0.10 -9.05 -6.63
N ASN A 25 0.50 -8.68 -7.86
CA ASN A 25 -0.05 -7.51 -8.54
C ASN A 25 -1.54 -7.67 -8.85
N THR A 26 -1.98 -8.87 -9.21
CA THR A 26 -3.41 -9.15 -9.48
C THR A 26 -4.25 -9.04 -8.22
N GLU A 27 -3.75 -9.55 -7.09
CA GLU A 27 -4.39 -9.41 -5.78
C GLU A 27 -4.47 -7.93 -5.35
N LEU A 28 -3.37 -7.17 -5.50
CA LEU A 28 -3.37 -5.72 -5.24
C LEU A 28 -4.35 -4.95 -6.14
N LEU A 29 -4.43 -5.31 -7.43
CA LEU A 29 -5.38 -4.71 -8.37
C LEU A 29 -6.83 -5.03 -7.98
N ALA A 30 -7.11 -6.25 -7.51
CA ALA A 30 -8.44 -6.63 -7.03
C ALA A 30 -8.85 -5.77 -5.82
N GLU A 31 -7.97 -5.59 -4.84
CA GLU A 31 -8.23 -4.73 -3.68
C GLU A 31 -8.42 -3.26 -4.07
N LEU A 32 -7.62 -2.74 -5.01
CA LEU A 32 -7.81 -1.39 -5.56
C LEU A 32 -9.16 -1.23 -6.26
N TRP A 33 -9.62 -2.28 -6.97
CA TRP A 33 -10.94 -2.27 -7.60
C TRP A 33 -12.05 -2.22 -6.56
N ILE A 34 -11.97 -3.04 -5.51
CA ILE A 34 -12.93 -3.03 -4.39
C ILE A 34 -12.97 -1.66 -3.72
N LEU A 35 -11.80 -1.04 -3.48
CA LEU A 35 -11.73 0.30 -2.89
C LEU A 35 -12.40 1.34 -3.79
N ARG A 36 -12.13 1.29 -5.10
CA ARG A 36 -12.75 2.19 -6.09
C ARG A 36 -14.28 2.04 -6.11
N ASP A 37 -14.78 0.82 -6.08
CA ASP A 37 -16.22 0.55 -6.04
C ASP A 37 -16.83 1.09 -4.75
N ARG A 38 -16.18 0.88 -3.61
CA ARG A 38 -16.63 1.41 -2.31
C ARG A 38 -16.67 2.94 -2.28
N VAL A 39 -15.67 3.62 -2.83
CA VAL A 39 -15.66 5.09 -2.96
C VAL A 39 -16.80 5.54 -3.86
N THR A 40 -17.00 4.87 -5.00
CA THR A 40 -18.11 5.19 -5.92
C THR A 40 -19.48 5.05 -5.25
N VAL A 41 -19.68 3.99 -4.47
CA VAL A 41 -20.91 3.80 -3.69
C VAL A 41 -21.06 4.88 -2.63
N LEU A 42 -19.99 5.24 -1.91
CA LEU A 42 -20.02 6.30 -0.92
C LEU A 42 -20.39 7.66 -1.53
N GLU A 43 -19.77 8.03 -2.65
CA GLU A 43 -20.10 9.23 -3.42
C GLU A 43 -21.59 9.27 -3.77
N HIS A 44 -22.11 8.17 -4.32
CA HIS A 44 -23.51 8.04 -4.70
C HIS A 44 -24.45 8.20 -3.50
N MET A 45 -24.16 7.53 -2.39
CA MET A 45 -24.98 7.62 -1.17
C MET A 45 -24.98 9.04 -0.57
N LEU A 46 -23.87 9.76 -0.64
CA LEU A 46 -23.77 11.15 -0.17
C LEU A 46 -24.55 12.12 -1.08
N GLU A 47 -24.51 11.88 -2.39
CA GLU A 47 -25.26 12.64 -3.39
C GLU A 47 -26.78 12.41 -3.25
N GLU A 48 -27.23 11.15 -3.10
CA GLU A 48 -28.65 10.83 -2.86
C GLU A 48 -29.19 11.51 -1.60
N LYS A 49 -28.35 11.60 -0.54
CA LYS A 49 -28.67 12.31 0.70
C LYS A 49 -28.55 13.83 0.58
N LYS A 50 -28.14 14.35 -0.58
CA LYS A 50 -27.92 15.78 -0.85
C LYS A 50 -26.89 16.44 0.07
N ILE A 51 -25.90 15.67 0.55
CA ILE A 51 -24.85 16.15 1.46
C ILE A 51 -23.68 16.73 0.67
N VAL A 52 -23.23 16.01 -0.36
CA VAL A 52 -22.12 16.41 -1.24
C VAL A 52 -22.54 16.16 -2.68
N ASP A 53 -22.36 17.15 -3.55
CA ASP A 53 -22.50 16.97 -4.99
C ASP A 53 -21.29 16.22 -5.54
N ARG A 54 -21.53 15.19 -6.37
CA ARG A 54 -20.46 14.35 -6.88
C ARG A 54 -19.49 15.14 -7.77
N LYS A 55 -20.00 16.11 -8.53
CA LYS A 55 -19.16 17.00 -9.34
C LYS A 55 -18.29 17.90 -8.47
N ALA A 56 -18.84 18.47 -7.41
CA ALA A 56 -18.08 19.25 -6.44
C ALA A 56 -16.93 18.44 -5.80
N LEU A 57 -17.16 17.16 -5.47
CA LEU A 57 -16.11 16.29 -4.95
C LEU A 57 -15.02 15.99 -6.00
N ALA A 58 -15.41 15.72 -7.24
CA ALA A 58 -14.47 15.44 -8.33
C ALA A 58 -13.60 16.67 -8.70
N ASP A 59 -14.19 17.87 -8.63
CA ASP A 59 -13.50 19.13 -8.92
C ASP A 59 -12.71 19.66 -7.69
N PHE A 60 -12.85 19.01 -6.53
CA PHE A 60 -12.19 19.45 -5.29
C PHE A 60 -10.68 19.22 -5.36
N VAL A 61 -9.90 20.29 -5.23
CA VAL A 61 -8.44 20.24 -5.14
C VAL A 61 -8.04 20.47 -3.68
N PRO A 62 -7.48 19.46 -3.00
CA PRO A 62 -6.98 19.60 -1.63
C PRO A 62 -5.90 20.68 -1.54
N GLN A 63 -5.97 21.51 -0.49
CA GLN A 63 -4.99 22.57 -0.23
C GLN A 63 -4.61 22.59 1.26
N GLY A 64 -3.51 23.28 1.59
CA GLY A 64 -3.08 23.48 2.97
C GLY A 64 -2.79 22.17 3.71
N GLU A 65 -3.32 22.04 4.91
CA GLU A 65 -3.10 20.90 5.81
C GLU A 65 -3.58 19.57 5.21
N LEU A 66 -4.76 19.56 4.58
CA LEU A 66 -5.32 18.35 3.96
C LEU A 66 -4.43 17.84 2.81
N ALA A 67 -3.87 18.74 2.00
CA ALA A 67 -2.94 18.34 0.94
C ALA A 67 -1.67 17.70 1.51
N GLN A 68 -1.14 18.24 2.62
CA GLN A 68 0.02 17.68 3.29
C GLN A 68 -0.28 16.31 3.90
N GLU A 69 -1.46 16.12 4.46
CA GLU A 69 -1.91 14.84 5.00
C GLU A 69 -2.00 13.77 3.91
N LEU A 70 -2.69 14.06 2.81
CA LEU A 70 -2.80 13.14 1.67
C LEU A 70 -1.44 12.78 1.07
N GLU A 71 -0.51 13.73 1.04
CA GLU A 71 0.87 13.47 0.59
C GLU A 71 1.64 12.55 1.54
N ARG A 72 1.49 12.74 2.87
CA ARG A 72 2.07 11.83 3.87
C ARG A 72 1.53 10.42 3.72
N GLU A 73 0.21 10.27 3.60
CA GLU A 73 -0.44 8.97 3.45
C GLU A 73 -0.01 8.26 2.16
N ARG A 74 0.06 8.99 1.05
CA ARG A 74 0.53 8.45 -0.24
C ARG A 74 1.97 7.96 -0.14
N ASN A 75 2.86 8.73 0.48
CA ASN A 75 4.25 8.34 0.67
C ASN A 75 4.40 7.13 1.61
N ALA A 76 3.59 7.06 2.67
CA ALA A 76 3.55 5.88 3.54
C ALA A 76 3.07 4.63 2.78
N LEU A 77 2.04 4.75 1.94
CA LEU A 77 1.56 3.67 1.09
C LEU A 77 2.62 3.20 0.09
N VAL A 78 3.25 4.14 -0.64
CA VAL A 78 4.34 3.83 -1.57
C VAL A 78 5.49 3.13 -0.86
N THR A 79 5.87 3.59 0.34
CA THR A 79 6.92 2.95 1.14
C THR A 79 6.54 1.52 1.54
N ARG A 80 5.29 1.28 1.95
CA ARG A 80 4.82 -0.08 2.28
C ARG A 80 4.83 -1.01 1.05
N VAL A 81 4.40 -0.51 -0.09
CA VAL A 81 4.26 -1.32 -1.32
C VAL A 81 5.61 -1.53 -2.03
N ALA A 82 6.41 -0.48 -2.20
CA ALA A 82 7.69 -0.51 -2.91
C ALA A 82 8.90 -0.85 -2.01
N GLY A 83 8.81 -0.65 -0.70
CA GLY A 83 9.85 -1.02 0.26
C GLY A 83 9.84 -2.51 0.63
N ALA A 84 8.68 -3.18 0.47
CA ALA A 84 8.52 -4.60 0.79
C ALA A 84 9.44 -5.56 0.00
N PRO A 85 9.77 -5.35 -1.29
CA PRO A 85 10.62 -6.27 -2.05
C PRO A 85 12.14 -6.00 -1.95
N HIS A 86 12.57 -4.83 -1.45
CA HIS A 86 13.99 -4.42 -1.46
C HIS A 86 14.64 -4.32 -0.08
N ALA A 87 13.87 -4.26 1.01
CA ALA A 87 14.41 -4.27 2.36
C ALA A 87 14.87 -5.69 2.76
N LYS A 88 16.18 -5.96 2.62
CA LYS A 88 16.79 -7.25 2.98
C LYS A 88 16.99 -7.44 4.49
N THR A 89 16.81 -6.38 5.27
CA THR A 89 16.91 -6.36 6.75
C THR A 89 16.02 -5.26 7.30
N TYR A 90 15.27 -5.59 8.34
CA TYR A 90 14.54 -4.63 9.17
C TYR A 90 15.15 -4.66 10.58
N ASP A 91 15.25 -3.49 11.21
CA ASP A 91 15.55 -3.41 12.64
C ASP A 91 14.27 -3.57 13.46
N PHE A 92 14.35 -4.28 14.58
CA PHE A 92 13.21 -4.61 15.44
C PHE A 92 12.52 -3.36 15.98
N GLU A 93 13.27 -2.29 16.26
CA GLU A 93 12.69 -1.01 16.69
C GLU A 93 11.84 -0.35 15.60
N THR A 94 12.16 -0.57 14.33
CA THR A 94 11.42 -0.01 13.19
C THR A 94 10.10 -0.75 12.98
N LEU A 95 10.12 -2.08 13.14
CA LEU A 95 8.91 -2.92 13.04
C LEU A 95 7.94 -2.67 14.20
N ALA A 96 8.45 -2.51 15.43
CA ALA A 96 7.63 -2.24 16.60
C ALA A 96 6.84 -0.92 16.46
N LYS A 97 7.46 0.13 15.93
CA LYS A 97 6.79 1.43 15.69
C LYS A 97 5.71 1.38 14.61
N GLN A 98 5.80 0.45 13.66
CA GLN A 98 4.81 0.28 12.59
C GLN A 98 3.60 -0.55 13.04
N ALA A 99 3.77 -1.44 14.02
CA ALA A 99 2.70 -2.28 14.56
C ALA A 99 1.71 -1.51 15.46
N ASP A 100 2.14 -0.40 16.08
CA ASP A 100 1.29 0.44 16.94
C ASP A 100 0.34 1.37 16.16
N ILE A 101 0.34 1.33 14.82
CA ILE A 101 -0.55 2.14 13.95
C ILE A 101 -1.69 1.27 13.37
N GLY A 102 -1.90 0.08 13.92
CA GLY A 102 -3.00 -0.84 13.56
C GLY A 102 -4.28 -0.62 14.36
#